data_AF-A0A3B9FKU5-F1
#
_entry.id   AF-A0A3B9FKU5-F1
#
_cell.length_a   1.000
_cell.length_b   1.000
_cell.length_c   1.000
_cell.angle_alpha   90.00
_cell.angle_beta   90.00
_cell.angle_gamma   90.00
#
_symmetry.space_group_name_H-M   'P 1'
#
loop_
_entity.id
_entity.type
_entity.pdbx_description
1 polymer ?
#
loop_
_entity_poly.entity_id
_entity_poly.type
_entity_poly.pdbx_seq_one_letter_code
_entity_poly.pdbx_strand_id
1 'polypeptide(L)'
;MQGNELKTNQFIDWSKELWFALFFLTIGFTIWPLLVYFLGQAIGVNYFAEMSLRTWAEQKVYGPLGDGILRAGSRLFFLCLPYGLSFVLRYCLFIARRAD
;
A
#
# COMPACT_ATOMS: atom_id res chain seq x y z
N MET A 1 27.47 -39.47 -4.14
CA MET A 1 26.02 -39.32 -4.44
C MET A 1 25.60 -37.89 -4.11
N GLN A 2 26.05 -36.92 -4.90
CA GLN A 2 25.94 -35.49 -4.59
C GLN A 2 25.57 -34.78 -5.88
N GLY A 3 24.33 -34.99 -6.31
CA GLY A 3 23.91 -34.58 -7.65
C GLY A 3 22.41 -34.41 -7.82
N ASN A 4 21.62 -34.31 -6.74
CA ASN A 4 20.17 -34.16 -6.83
C ASN A 4 19.57 -33.02 -5.99
N GLU A 5 20.37 -32.22 -5.28
CA GLU A 5 19.82 -31.28 -4.27
C GLU A 5 19.67 -29.82 -4.73
N LEU A 6 20.07 -29.45 -5.96
CA LEU A 6 20.05 -28.05 -6.39
C LEU A 6 19.20 -27.82 -7.65
N LYS A 7 18.14 -28.61 -7.78
CA LYS A 7 16.99 -28.30 -8.65
C LYS A 7 15.75 -27.96 -7.83
N THR A 8 15.93 -27.33 -6.66
CA THR A 8 14.85 -26.63 -5.98
C THR A 8 14.61 -25.35 -6.78
N ASN A 9 13.88 -25.52 -7.87
CA ASN A 9 12.88 -24.62 -8.41
C ASN A 9 13.07 -23.15 -7.98
N GLN A 10 13.38 -22.28 -8.95
CA GLN A 10 13.30 -20.83 -8.86
C GLN A 10 11.85 -20.37 -8.64
N PHE A 11 11.23 -20.88 -7.58
CA PHE A 11 9.94 -20.49 -7.09
C PHE A 11 10.19 -19.30 -6.18
N ILE A 12 9.50 -18.21 -6.48
CA ILE A 12 9.34 -17.01 -5.64
C ILE A 12 9.52 -17.36 -4.16
N ASP A 13 10.43 -16.66 -3.48
CA ASP A 13 10.63 -16.78 -2.04
C ASP A 13 9.41 -16.15 -1.34
N TRP A 14 8.38 -16.98 -1.14
CA TRP A 14 7.10 -16.58 -0.56
C TRP A 14 7.25 -15.95 0.82
N SER A 15 8.29 -16.33 1.58
CA SER A 15 8.59 -15.71 2.87
C SER A 15 8.95 -14.23 2.69
N LYS A 16 9.80 -13.91 1.71
CA LYS A 16 10.17 -12.52 1.42
C LYS A 16 8.97 -11.72 0.92
N GLU A 17 8.16 -12.28 0.02
CA GLU A 17 6.99 -11.56 -0.50
C GLU A 17 5.91 -11.35 0.56
N LEU A 18 5.73 -12.30 1.49
CA LEU A 18 4.85 -12.11 2.64
C LEU A 18 5.34 -10.97 3.54
N TRP A 19 6.64 -10.92 3.85
CA TRP A 19 7.23 -9.82 4.62
C TRP A 19 7.07 -8.47 3.93
N PHE A 20 7.23 -8.44 2.61
CA PHE A 20 6.99 -7.23 1.82
C PHE A 20 5.52 -6.81 1.85
N ALA A 21 4.61 -7.75 1.64
CA ALA A 21 3.17 -7.48 1.72
C ALA A 21 2.82 -6.93 3.10
N LEU A 22 3.29 -7.58 4.17
CA LEU A 22 3.07 -7.14 5.54
C LEU A 22 3.59 -5.71 5.75
N PHE A 23 4.84 -5.43 5.39
CA PHE A 23 5.45 -4.10 5.56
C PHE A 23 4.65 -3.00 4.86
N PHE A 24 4.34 -3.18 3.58
CA PHE A 24 3.63 -2.16 2.81
C PHE A 24 2.15 -2.05 3.16
N LEU A 25 1.49 -3.14 3.54
CA LEU A 25 0.13 -3.08 4.08
C LEU A 25 0.12 -2.37 5.44
N THR A 26 1.08 -2.62 6.34
CA THR A 26 1.19 -1.87 7.59
C THR A 26 1.38 -0.38 7.32
N ILE A 27 2.25 0.00 6.38
CA ILE A 27 2.40 1.40 5.96
C ILE A 27 1.07 1.94 5.42
N GLY A 28 0.40 1.19 4.56
CA GLY A 28 -0.91 1.51 3.98
C GLY A 28 -1.99 1.78 5.00
N PHE A 29 -2.03 0.99 6.07
CA PHE A 29 -3.04 1.08 7.10
C PHE A 29 -2.68 2.03 8.24
N THR A 30 -1.44 2.55 8.33
CA THR A 30 -1.01 3.39 9.47
C THR A 30 -0.42 4.73 9.02
N ILE A 31 0.68 4.69 8.26
CA ILE A 31 1.46 5.88 7.90
C ILE A 31 0.84 6.61 6.71
N TRP A 32 0.34 5.87 5.72
CA TRP A 32 -0.17 6.44 4.48
C TRP A 32 -1.34 7.43 4.67
N PRO A 33 -2.36 7.13 5.48
CA PRO A 33 -3.44 8.09 5.73
C PRO A 33 -2.92 9.38 6.40
N LEU A 34 -1.99 9.25 7.36
CA LEU A 34 -1.38 10.39 8.03
C LEU A 34 -0.60 11.26 7.03
N LEU A 35 0.18 10.64 6.15
CA LEU A 35 0.95 11.33 5.13
C LEU A 35 0.02 12.12 4.21
N VAL A 36 -1.07 11.51 3.73
CA VAL A 36 -2.05 12.18 2.86
C VAL A 36 -2.73 13.35 3.59
N TYR A 37 -3.11 13.16 4.85
CA TYR A 37 -3.77 14.20 5.63
C TYR A 37 -2.87 15.43 5.84
N PHE A 38 -1.65 15.22 6.35
CA PHE A 38 -0.72 16.32 6.62
C PHE A 38 -0.21 16.97 5.33
N LEU A 39 -0.01 16.20 4.27
CA LEU A 39 0.33 16.74 2.95
C LEU A 39 -0.81 17.62 2.41
N GLY A 40 -2.06 17.19 2.56
CA GLY A 40 -3.23 17.97 2.18
C GLY A 40 -3.33 19.28 2.97
N GLN A 41 -3.03 19.25 4.27
CA GLN A 41 -2.94 20.47 5.08
C GLN A 41 -1.80 21.39 4.63
N ALA A 42 -0.62 20.84 4.34
CA ALA A 42 0.53 21.62 3.88
C ALA A 42 0.30 22.29 2.52
N ILE A 43 -0.47 21.67 1.64
CA ILE A 43 -0.85 22.22 0.32
C ILE A 43 -2.01 23.23 0.45
N GLY A 44 -2.63 23.36 1.62
CA GLY A 44 -3.73 24.31 1.87
C GLY A 44 -5.08 23.84 1.33
N VAL A 45 -5.29 22.52 1.23
CA VAL A 45 -6.58 21.98 0.80
C VAL A 45 -7.61 22.18 1.91
N ASN A 46 -8.61 23.05 1.68
CA ASN A 46 -9.64 23.40 2.67
C ASN A 46 -10.34 22.18 3.28
N TYR A 47 -10.53 21.10 2.50
CA TYR A 47 -11.09 19.84 2.98
C TYR A 47 -10.36 19.28 4.21
N PHE A 48 -9.04 19.37 4.27
CA PHE A 48 -8.22 18.92 5.39
C PHE A 48 -7.97 20.01 6.44
N ALA A 49 -8.20 21.27 6.10
CA ALA A 49 -8.07 22.39 7.03
C ALA A 49 -9.29 22.47 7.97
N GLU A 50 -10.48 22.18 7.45
CA GLU A 50 -11.74 22.27 8.19
C GLU A 50 -12.11 20.97 8.93
N MET A 51 -11.49 19.85 8.58
CA MET A 51 -11.82 18.52 9.13
C MET A 51 -10.72 18.02 10.06
N SER A 52 -11.09 17.58 11.27
CA SER A 52 -10.12 17.00 12.20
C SER A 52 -9.57 15.65 11.69
N LEU A 53 -8.31 15.36 12.01
CA LEU A 53 -7.65 14.09 11.67
C LEU A 53 -8.47 12.87 12.14
N ARG A 54 -9.02 12.95 13.35
CA ARG A 54 -9.83 11.88 13.93
C ARG A 54 -11.09 11.64 13.12
N THR A 55 -11.85 12.70 12.83
CA THR A 55 -13.09 12.59 12.05
C THR A 55 -12.82 12.06 10.65
N TRP A 56 -11.74 12.53 10.02
CA TRP A 56 -11.33 12.05 8.71
C TRP A 56 -10.96 10.55 8.74
N ALA A 57 -10.15 10.13 9.70
CA ALA A 57 -9.76 8.73 9.86
C ALA A 57 -10.99 7.84 10.11
N GLU A 58 -11.83 8.18 11.08
CA GLU A 58 -12.99 7.37 11.48
C GLU A 58 -14.07 7.31 10.39
N GLN A 59 -14.36 8.41 9.69
CA GLN A 59 -15.51 8.46 8.77
C GLN A 59 -15.12 8.20 7.31
N LYS A 60 -13.90 8.54 6.90
CA LYS A 60 -13.48 8.51 5.49
C LYS A 60 -12.54 7.36 5.21
N VAL A 61 -11.54 7.13 6.06
CA VAL A 61 -10.49 6.13 5.85
C VAL A 61 -10.93 4.75 6.36
N TYR A 62 -11.29 4.66 7.64
CA TYR A 62 -11.66 3.42 8.33
C TYR A 62 -13.16 3.27 8.56
N GLY A 63 -13.97 4.08 7.86
CA GLY A 63 -15.42 4.15 8.06
C GLY A 63 -16.13 2.80 7.99
N PRO A 64 -17.33 2.71 8.58
CA PRO A 64 -18.03 1.45 8.79
C PRO A 64 -18.24 0.69 7.48
N LEU A 65 -18.10 -0.63 7.55
CA LEU A 65 -18.31 -1.56 6.43
C LEU A 65 -19.77 -1.53 5.90
N GLY A 66 -20.70 -0.97 6.69
CA GLY A 66 -22.13 -0.84 6.36
C GLY A 66 -22.46 0.22 5.31
N ASP A 67 -21.51 1.07 4.89
CA ASP A 67 -21.74 2.14 3.90
C ASP A 67 -21.88 1.62 2.45
N GLY A 68 -21.84 0.30 2.25
CA GLY A 68 -21.95 -0.36 0.95
C GLY A 68 -20.60 -0.81 0.37
N ILE A 69 -20.63 -1.90 -0.41
CA ILE A 69 -19.46 -2.59 -0.96
C ILE A 69 -18.56 -1.67 -1.79
N LEU A 70 -19.12 -0.76 -2.58
CA LEU A 70 -18.33 0.14 -3.43
C LEU A 70 -17.50 1.12 -2.60
N ARG A 71 -18.06 1.69 -1.53
CA ARG A 71 -17.35 2.60 -0.63
C ARG A 71 -16.29 1.87 0.20
N ALA A 72 -16.61 0.66 0.67
CA ALA A 72 -15.64 -0.19 1.35
C ALA A 72 -14.48 -0.56 0.41
N GLY A 73 -14.77 -0.91 -0.84
CA GLY A 73 -13.78 -1.24 -1.87
C GLY A 73 -12.85 -0.06 -2.18
N SER A 74 -13.40 1.16 -2.33
CA SER A 74 -12.57 2.34 -2.58
C SER A 74 -11.64 2.68 -1.40
N ARG A 75 -12.10 2.49 -0.16
CA ARG A 75 -11.28 2.68 1.05
C ARG A 75 -10.15 1.66 1.12
N LEU A 76 -10.47 0.39 0.87
CA LEU A 76 -9.48 -0.68 0.84
C LEU A 76 -8.44 -0.43 -0.26
N PHE A 77 -8.88 -0.02 -1.45
CA PHE A 77 -7.99 0.32 -2.55
C PHE A 77 -7.05 1.46 -2.16
N PHE A 78 -7.58 2.52 -1.53
CA PHE A 78 -6.78 3.64 -1.04
C PHE A 78 -5.74 3.21 -0.01
N LEU A 79 -6.10 2.33 0.93
CA LEU A 79 -5.19 1.81 1.95
C LEU A 79 -4.12 0.87 1.37
N CYS A 80 -4.45 0.13 0.31
CA CYS A 80 -3.51 -0.73 -0.40
C CYS A 80 -2.61 0.04 -1.39
N LEU A 81 -2.78 1.36 -1.56
CA LEU A 81 -1.99 2.14 -2.51
C LEU A 81 -0.48 2.02 -2.31
N PRO A 82 0.10 2.09 -1.09
CA PRO A 82 1.55 1.94 -0.93
C PRO A 82 2.07 0.59 -1.40
N TYR A 83 1.29 -0.47 -1.19
CA TYR A 83 1.62 -1.79 -1.70
C TYR A 83 1.56 -1.84 -3.24
N GLY A 84 0.51 -1.28 -3.83
CA GLY A 84 0.41 -1.14 -5.29
C GLY A 84 1.55 -0.33 -5.91
N LEU A 85 1.90 0.81 -5.30
CA LEU A 85 3.02 1.66 -5.70
C LEU A 85 4.35 0.91 -5.63
N SER A 86 4.55 0.05 -4.62
CA SER A 86 5.76 -0.77 -4.52
C SER A 86 5.93 -1.71 -5.73
N PHE A 87 4.83 -2.28 -6.24
CA PHE A 87 4.88 -3.10 -7.46
C PHE A 87 5.19 -2.27 -8.69
N VAL A 88 4.59 -1.09 -8.82
CA VAL A 88 4.86 -0.17 -9.94
C VAL A 88 6.34 0.22 -9.94
N LEU A 89 6.91 0.57 -8.78
CA LEU A 89 8.33 0.90 -8.68
C LEU A 89 9.23 -0.28 -9.06
N ARG A 90 8.92 -1.49 -8.59
CA ARG A 90 9.66 -2.70 -8.99
C ARG A 90 9.58 -2.94 -10.50
N TYR A 91 8.41 -2.74 -11.09
CA TYR A 91 8.20 -2.88 -12.53
C TYR A 91 8.97 -1.81 -13.32
N CYS A 92 8.94 -0.54 -12.90
CA CYS A 92 9.71 0.54 -13.50
C CYS A 92 11.22 0.28 -13.42
N LEU A 93 11.73 -0.18 -12.26
CA LEU A 93 13.14 -0.53 -12.07
C LEU A 93 13.54 -1.71 -12.95
N PHE A 94 12.66 -2.69 -13.14
CA PHE A 94 12.88 -3.82 -14.03
C PHE A 94 12.99 -3.38 -15.49
N ILE A 95 12.13 -2.46 -15.94
CA ILE A 95 12.20 -1.89 -17.29
C ILE A 95 13.49 -1.06 -17.45
N ALA A 96 13.80 -0.20 -16.48
CA ALA A 96 14.98 0.66 -16.54
C ALA A 96 16.27 -0.17 -16.69
N ARG A 97 16.42 -1.25 -15.92
CA ARG A 97 17.56 -2.18 -16.01
C ARG A 97 17.65 -2.98 -17.31
N ARG A 98 16.59 -3.00 -18.12
CA ARG A 98 16.59 -3.63 -19.45
C ARG A 98 16.85 -2.65 -20.58
N ALA A 99 16.77 -1.35 -20.30
CA ALA A 99 17.04 -0.28 -21.26
C ALA A 99 18.52 0.10 -21.32
N ASP A 100 19.28 -0.22 -20.26
CA ASP A 100 20.75 -0.22 -20.22
C ASP A 100 21.33 -1.53 -20.80
#